data_AF-A0A2W4WFN1-F1
#
_entry.id   AF-A0A2W4WFN1-F1
#
_cell.length_a   1.000
_cell.length_b   1.000
_cell.length_c   1.000
_cell.angle_alpha   90.00
_cell.angle_beta   90.00
_cell.angle_gamma   90.00
#
_symmetry.space_group_name_H-M   'P 1'
#
loop_
_entity.id
_entity.type
_entity.pdbx_description
1 polymer ?
#
loop_
_entity_poly.entity_id
_entity_poly.type
_entity_poly.pdbx_seq_one_letter_code
_entity_poly.pdbx_strand_id
1 'polypeptide(L)'
;MAEIIKYDQPIRLIAIKPDFHRHNYIDQTYNKLKIEFWQFEITQTDKQLTFHIKNQEENTISSTIVPYPQEYILDEINVQTTLHILPRIPKAFEKLLDERHPSDKDLVLRIREKILSFDERMAEVSTKVITRYGYPQKNGSIPTTKMFAEFYSRPINEFYQLEFSLWLPIPNKRYISQNIYLKKTEKILTSTSIKENSKPSLFVLRNPDPKSYRHSESYSLNQYSKIYMLMTGRELTDQSLDGLIEIALADWQERLDSKTTT
;
A
#
# COMPACT_ATOMS: atom_id res chain seq x y z
N MET A 1 8.26 35.70 23.48
CA MET A 1 8.43 35.62 24.94
C MET A 1 8.74 34.17 25.26
N ALA A 2 9.90 33.88 25.85
CA ALA A 2 10.28 32.51 26.19
C ALA A 2 9.44 32.04 27.38
N GLU A 3 8.76 30.90 27.26
CA GLU A 3 8.04 30.28 28.36
C GLU A 3 9.04 29.91 29.48
N ILE A 4 8.84 30.48 30.66
CA ILE A 4 9.64 30.18 31.84
C ILE A 4 9.23 28.79 32.33
N ILE A 5 10.10 27.80 32.09
CA ILE A 5 9.92 26.45 32.62
C ILE A 5 10.04 26.49 34.14
N LYS A 6 8.97 26.10 34.83
CA LYS A 6 8.84 26.07 36.28
C LYS A 6 9.30 24.72 36.84
N TYR A 7 10.58 24.63 37.20
CA TYR A 7 11.23 23.41 37.72
C TYR A 7 10.77 23.00 39.13
N ASP A 8 9.99 23.83 39.80
CA ASP A 8 9.34 23.58 41.09
C ASP A 8 8.07 22.73 40.97
N GLN A 9 7.55 22.53 39.75
CA GLN A 9 6.40 21.66 39.53
C GLN A 9 6.81 20.18 39.39
N PRO A 10 5.99 19.25 39.89
CA PRO A 10 6.26 17.83 39.74
C PRO A 10 6.23 17.42 38.26
N ILE A 11 7.26 16.70 37.83
CA ILE A 11 7.34 16.13 36.48
C ILE A 11 6.26 15.05 36.35
N ARG A 12 5.37 15.20 35.36
CA ARG A 12 4.38 14.19 34.98
C ARG A 12 4.79 13.55 33.68
N LEU A 13 4.98 12.23 33.69
CA LEU A 13 5.23 11.46 32.48
C LEU A 13 3.93 10.77 32.08
N ILE A 14 3.46 11.03 30.87
CA ILE A 14 2.22 10.47 30.35
C ILE A 14 2.55 9.72 29.06
N ALA A 15 2.20 8.45 28.99
CA ALA A 15 2.24 7.66 27.76
C ALA A 15 0.82 7.48 27.23
N ILE A 16 0.62 7.74 25.94
CA ILE A 16 -0.67 7.68 25.26
C ILE A 16 -0.59 6.62 24.16
N LYS A 17 -1.47 5.60 24.18
CA LYS A 17 -1.47 4.47 23.22
C LYS A 17 -2.88 3.86 23.12
N PRO A 18 -3.30 3.23 22.01
CA PRO A 18 -4.62 2.58 21.96
C PRO A 18 -4.75 1.41 22.94
N ASP A 19 -3.66 0.69 23.19
CA ASP A 19 -3.65 -0.43 24.14
C ASP A 19 -2.26 -0.66 24.73
N PHE A 20 -2.18 -1.10 25.97
CA PHE A 20 -0.92 -1.38 26.69
C PHE A 20 -0.77 -2.88 26.92
N HIS A 21 0.42 -3.43 26.67
CA HIS A 21 0.68 -4.83 26.97
C HIS A 21 0.90 -5.01 28.47
N ARG A 22 0.64 -6.23 28.98
CA ARG A 22 0.92 -6.60 30.37
C ARG A 22 2.32 -6.18 30.84
N HIS A 23 3.33 -6.29 29.99
CA HIS A 23 4.70 -5.86 30.30
C HIS A 23 4.83 -4.35 30.55
N ASN A 24 4.04 -3.51 29.88
CA ASN A 24 4.05 -2.08 30.14
C ASN A 24 3.55 -1.77 31.56
N TYR A 25 2.52 -2.47 32.04
CA TYR A 25 2.01 -2.30 33.42
C TYR A 25 3.00 -2.81 34.47
N ILE A 26 3.77 -3.86 34.15
CA ILE A 26 4.90 -4.32 34.98
C ILE A 26 5.93 -3.18 35.06
N ASP A 27 6.36 -2.63 33.92
CA ASP A 27 7.32 -1.53 33.89
C ASP A 27 6.80 -0.31 34.67
N GLN A 28 5.52 0.03 34.56
CA GLN A 28 4.89 1.11 35.34
C GLN A 28 5.00 0.88 36.86
N THR A 29 4.90 -0.38 37.30
CA THR A 29 4.93 -0.75 38.72
C THR A 29 6.36 -0.73 39.30
N TYR A 30 7.35 -1.16 38.50
CA TYR A 30 8.72 -1.35 38.97
C TYR A 30 9.71 -0.26 38.54
N ASN A 31 9.29 0.68 37.68
CA ASN A 31 10.11 1.83 37.30
C ASN A 31 10.15 2.87 38.44
N LYS A 32 11.32 3.51 38.61
CA LYS A 32 11.50 4.63 39.54
C LYS A 32 10.78 5.90 39.08
N LEU A 33 10.43 5.97 37.80
CA LEU A 33 9.67 7.05 37.19
C LEU A 33 8.17 6.75 37.27
N LYS A 34 7.40 7.69 37.80
CA LYS A 34 5.94 7.62 37.83
C LYS A 34 5.39 7.95 36.45
N ILE A 35 4.98 6.93 35.70
CA ILE A 35 4.38 7.09 34.37
C ILE A 35 2.87 6.84 34.47
N GLU A 36 2.08 7.77 33.94
CA GLU A 36 0.64 7.65 33.74
C GLU A 36 0.38 7.06 32.35
N PHE A 37 -0.45 6.03 32.27
CA PHE A 37 -0.88 5.48 30.98
C PHE A 37 -2.29 5.92 30.66
N TRP A 38 -2.45 6.57 29.52
CA TRP A 38 -3.75 6.95 28.99
C TRP A 38 -4.02 6.19 27.70
N GLN A 39 -5.21 5.61 27.60
CA GLN A 39 -5.65 4.96 26.39
C GLN A 39 -6.40 5.95 25.53
N PHE A 40 -6.26 5.83 24.21
CA PHE A 40 -7.14 6.54 23.31
C PHE A 40 -7.98 5.57 22.50
N GLU A 41 -9.21 5.97 22.23
CA GLU A 41 -10.12 5.25 21.35
C GLU A 41 -10.83 6.24 20.44
N ILE A 42 -11.26 5.76 19.28
CA ILE A 42 -12.15 6.50 18.39
C ILE A 42 -13.44 5.71 18.33
N THR A 43 -14.53 6.33 18.75
CA THR A 43 -15.87 5.74 18.67
C THR A 43 -16.67 6.49 17.61
N GLN A 44 -17.64 5.81 17.01
CA GLN A 44 -18.61 6.44 16.12
C GLN A 44 -20.00 6.33 16.74
N THR A 45 -20.69 7.45 16.84
CA THR A 45 -22.13 7.49 17.14
C THR A 45 -22.79 8.25 16.00
N ASP A 46 -23.75 7.61 15.32
CA ASP A 46 -24.35 8.10 14.08
C ASP A 46 -23.28 8.48 13.05
N LYS A 47 -23.22 9.76 12.66
CA LYS A 47 -22.27 10.33 11.70
C LYS A 47 -21.12 11.10 12.35
N GLN A 48 -20.82 10.81 13.60
CA GLN A 48 -19.84 11.57 14.35
C GLN A 48 -18.77 10.65 14.94
N LEU A 49 -17.54 10.88 14.50
CA LEU A 49 -16.35 10.26 15.09
C LEU A 49 -15.90 11.09 16.29
N THR A 50 -15.80 10.44 17.44
CA THR A 50 -15.34 11.05 18.69
C THR A 50 -14.05 10.35 19.11
N PHE A 51 -12.98 11.12 19.26
CA PHE A 51 -11.74 10.68 19.87
C PHE A 51 -11.85 10.87 21.38
N HIS A 52 -11.62 9.80 22.14
CA HIS A 52 -11.62 9.81 23.59
C HIS A 52 -10.21 9.50 24.09
N ILE A 53 -9.81 10.18 25.15
CA ILE A 53 -8.69 9.79 26.00
C ILE A 53 -9.27 9.29 27.31
N LYS A 54 -8.87 8.11 27.73
CA LYS A 54 -9.26 7.47 28.98
C LYS A 54 -8.06 7.23 29.88
N ASN A 55 -8.29 7.24 31.19
CA ASN A 55 -7.29 6.78 32.15
C ASN A 55 -7.32 5.25 32.28
N GLN A 56 -6.48 4.69 33.14
CA GLN A 56 -6.39 3.24 33.37
C GLN A 56 -7.65 2.62 34.00
N GLU A 57 -8.54 3.45 34.56
CA GLU A 57 -9.82 3.03 35.14
C GLU A 57 -10.96 3.17 34.12
N GLU A 58 -10.64 3.35 32.83
CA GLU A 58 -11.59 3.60 31.72
C GLU A 58 -12.38 4.91 31.85
N ASN A 59 -12.01 5.79 32.78
CA ASN A 59 -12.64 7.10 32.93
C ASN A 59 -12.17 8.03 31.82
N THR A 60 -13.11 8.65 31.10
CA THR A 60 -12.80 9.61 30.03
C THR A 60 -12.19 10.88 30.63
N ILE A 61 -10.95 11.16 30.26
CA ILE A 61 -10.19 12.38 30.62
C ILE A 61 -10.58 13.52 29.70
N SER A 62 -10.71 13.24 28.41
CA SER A 62 -11.02 14.23 27.39
C SER A 62 -11.68 13.54 26.19
N SER A 63 -12.54 14.28 25.50
CA SER A 63 -13.15 13.83 24.25
C SER A 63 -13.25 14.99 23.28
N THR A 64 -12.95 14.75 22.01
CA THR A 64 -13.14 15.72 20.95
C THR A 64 -13.73 15.06 19.72
N ILE A 65 -14.54 15.82 18.99
CA ILE A 65 -15.01 15.42 17.68
C ILE A 65 -13.82 15.45 16.73
N VAL A 66 -13.65 14.38 15.96
CA VAL A 66 -12.62 14.30 14.92
C VAL A 66 -13.23 14.80 13.61
N PRO A 67 -12.76 15.93 13.05
CA PRO A 67 -13.17 16.32 11.71
C PRO A 67 -12.59 15.31 10.72
N TYR A 68 -13.46 14.60 10.00
CA TYR A 68 -13.04 13.56 9.06
C TYR A 68 -13.92 13.53 7.80
N PRO A 69 -13.40 13.12 6.63
CA PRO A 69 -14.19 13.01 5.41
C PRO A 69 -15.35 12.02 5.57
N GLN A 70 -16.48 12.35 4.95
CA GLN A 70 -17.74 11.63 5.16
C GLN A 70 -17.70 10.18 4.62
N GLU A 71 -16.77 9.88 3.69
CA GLU A 71 -16.56 8.54 3.15
C GLU A 71 -16.08 7.48 4.16
N TYR A 72 -15.57 7.89 5.33
CA TYR A 72 -15.09 6.98 6.36
C TYR A 72 -16.05 6.83 7.56
N ILE A 73 -17.20 7.49 7.50
CA ILE A 73 -18.25 7.40 8.51
C ILE A 73 -19.12 6.19 8.16
N LEU A 74 -19.21 5.22 9.06
CA LEU A 74 -19.99 4.01 8.87
C LEU A 74 -21.50 4.31 8.99
N ASP A 75 -22.23 4.39 7.88
CA ASP A 75 -23.70 4.50 7.95
C ASP A 75 -24.32 3.13 8.29
N GLU A 76 -25.28 3.08 9.23
CA GLU A 76 -25.99 1.84 9.64
C GLU A 76 -26.70 1.12 8.47
N ILE A 77 -26.91 1.80 7.35
CA ILE A 77 -27.47 1.25 6.11
C ILE A 77 -26.39 0.58 5.24
N ASN A 78 -25.10 0.87 5.49
CA ASN A 78 -23.91 0.34 4.80
C ASN A 78 -23.13 -0.69 5.64
N VAL A 79 -23.79 -1.43 6.54
CA VAL A 79 -23.18 -2.56 7.27
C VAL A 79 -22.83 -3.74 6.33
N GLN A 80 -23.11 -3.62 5.02
CA GLN A 80 -22.65 -4.54 3.98
C GLN A 80 -21.44 -4.04 3.17
N THR A 81 -20.86 -2.90 3.51
CA THR A 81 -19.42 -2.74 3.24
C THR A 81 -18.72 -3.59 4.28
N THR A 82 -18.38 -4.82 3.92
CA THR A 82 -17.35 -5.61 4.62
C THR A 82 -16.22 -4.64 4.93
N LEU A 83 -16.04 -4.28 6.21
CA LEU A 83 -14.85 -3.57 6.65
C LEU A 83 -13.69 -4.42 6.15
N HIS A 84 -13.06 -3.99 5.06
CA HIS A 84 -11.87 -4.65 4.53
C HIS A 84 -10.78 -4.36 5.53
N ILE A 85 -10.75 -5.16 6.61
CA ILE A 85 -9.71 -5.10 7.62
C ILE A 85 -8.44 -5.48 6.88
N LEU A 86 -7.66 -4.45 6.52
CA LEU A 86 -6.38 -4.66 5.87
C LEU A 86 -5.55 -5.55 6.78
N PRO A 87 -4.96 -6.63 6.24
CA PRO A 87 -4.08 -7.47 7.03
C PRO A 87 -2.92 -6.62 7.55
N ARG A 88 -2.45 -6.94 8.76
CA ARG A 88 -1.26 -6.32 9.34
C ARG A 88 -0.09 -6.38 8.34
N ILE A 89 0.68 -5.31 8.25
CA ILE A 89 1.88 -5.25 7.42
C ILE A 89 2.81 -6.41 7.82
N PRO A 90 3.24 -7.27 6.87
CA PRO A 90 4.17 -8.34 7.14
C PRO A 90 5.50 -7.79 7.68
N LYS A 91 6.06 -8.41 8.72
CA LYS A 91 7.34 -7.98 9.32
C LYS A 91 8.49 -7.84 8.30
N ALA A 92 8.49 -8.67 7.26
CA ALA A 92 9.48 -8.58 6.19
C ALA A 92 9.30 -7.32 5.35
N PHE A 93 8.05 -6.89 5.11
CA PHE A 93 7.75 -5.66 4.41
C PHE A 93 7.98 -4.43 5.28
N GLU A 94 7.61 -4.49 6.56
CA GLU A 94 7.91 -3.44 7.55
C GLU A 94 9.41 -3.13 7.56
N LYS A 95 10.27 -4.16 7.62
CA LYS A 95 11.73 -4.01 7.52
C LYS A 95 12.21 -3.40 6.21
N LEU A 96 11.54 -3.66 5.09
CA LEU A 96 11.85 -3.02 3.80
C LEU A 96 11.55 -1.51 3.82
N LEU A 97 10.64 -1.07 4.70
CA LEU A 97 10.22 0.30 4.85
C LEU A 97 10.97 1.05 5.96
N ASP A 98 11.57 0.37 6.95
CA ASP A 98 12.21 0.99 8.12
C ASP A 98 13.23 2.09 7.74
N GLU A 99 14.08 1.82 6.75
CA GLU A 99 15.16 2.72 6.31
C GLU A 99 14.71 3.81 5.30
N ARG A 100 13.40 3.97 5.09
CA ARG A 100 12.83 4.89 4.08
C ARG A 100 12.43 6.24 4.66
N HIS A 101 12.39 7.25 3.79
CA HIS A 101 11.82 8.55 4.14
C HIS A 101 10.31 8.40 4.44
N PRO A 102 9.75 9.10 5.46
CA PRO A 102 8.34 8.96 5.83
C PRO A 102 7.36 9.10 4.67
N SER A 103 7.55 10.08 3.79
CA SER A 103 6.67 10.28 2.61
C SER A 103 6.66 9.09 1.65
N ASP A 104 7.79 8.40 1.48
CA ASP A 104 7.88 7.21 0.63
C ASP A 104 7.14 6.04 1.30
N LYS A 105 7.23 5.92 2.64
CA LYS A 105 6.45 4.93 3.40
C LYS A 105 4.96 5.17 3.22
N ASP A 106 4.51 6.41 3.38
CA ASP A 106 3.09 6.77 3.25
C ASP A 106 2.56 6.48 1.85
N LEU A 107 3.31 6.82 0.80
CA LEU A 107 2.95 6.49 -0.57
C LEU A 107 2.87 4.97 -0.79
N VAL A 108 3.84 4.21 -0.29
CA VAL A 108 3.85 2.74 -0.39
C VAL A 108 2.66 2.12 0.35
N LEU A 109 2.33 2.62 1.54
CA LEU A 109 1.23 2.12 2.34
C LEU A 109 -0.13 2.44 1.70
N ARG A 110 -0.29 3.63 1.09
CA ARG A 110 -1.48 3.96 0.29
C ARG A 110 -1.64 3.03 -0.92
N ILE A 111 -0.54 2.76 -1.64
CA ILE A 111 -0.57 1.80 -2.76
C ILE A 111 -0.94 0.41 -2.25
N ARG A 112 -0.34 -0.05 -1.14
CA ARG A 112 -0.66 -1.35 -0.52
C ARG A 112 -2.14 -1.45 -0.17
N GLU A 113 -2.69 -0.45 0.51
CA GLU A 113 -4.10 -0.37 0.88
C GLU A 113 -4.99 -0.52 -0.34
N LYS A 114 -4.76 0.28 -1.39
CA LYS A 114 -5.49 0.23 -2.64
C LYS A 114 -5.46 -1.14 -3.32
N ILE A 115 -4.33 -1.83 -3.27
CA ILE A 115 -4.18 -3.16 -3.86
C ILE A 115 -4.97 -4.20 -3.07
N LEU A 116 -4.88 -4.17 -1.74
CA LEU A 116 -5.47 -5.18 -0.87
C LEU A 116 -6.97 -4.96 -0.64
N SER A 117 -7.48 -3.74 -0.83
CA SER A 117 -8.90 -3.44 -0.80
C SER A 117 -9.62 -3.73 -2.12
N PHE A 118 -8.89 -3.96 -3.22
CA PHE A 118 -9.48 -4.13 -4.55
C PHE A 118 -10.28 -5.44 -4.70
N ASP A 119 -9.75 -6.56 -4.24
CA ASP A 119 -10.38 -7.89 -4.40
C ASP A 119 -9.93 -8.82 -3.25
N GLU A 120 -10.86 -9.53 -2.63
CA GLU A 120 -10.59 -10.43 -1.48
C GLU A 120 -9.60 -11.56 -1.81
N ARG A 121 -9.46 -11.92 -3.09
CA ARG A 121 -8.55 -12.97 -3.56
C ARG A 121 -7.11 -12.48 -3.68
N MET A 122 -6.88 -11.17 -3.52
CA MET A 122 -5.55 -10.56 -3.58
C MET A 122 -4.75 -10.91 -2.32
N ALA A 123 -3.61 -11.58 -2.50
CA ALA A 123 -2.69 -11.90 -1.41
C ALA A 123 -1.41 -11.08 -1.50
N GLU A 124 -0.83 -10.80 -0.32
CA GLU A 124 0.49 -10.20 -0.15
C GLU A 124 1.48 -11.25 0.33
N VAL A 125 2.61 -11.39 -0.38
CA VAL A 125 3.69 -12.31 -0.01
C VAL A 125 5.01 -11.55 0.04
N SER A 126 5.55 -11.40 1.24
CA SER A 126 6.76 -10.62 1.49
C SER A 126 7.97 -11.48 1.85
N THR A 127 9.10 -11.12 1.26
CA THR A 127 10.44 -11.63 1.56
C THR A 127 11.33 -10.47 2.01
N LYS A 128 12.60 -10.73 2.30
CA LYS A 128 13.55 -9.67 2.69
C LYS A 128 13.83 -8.64 1.59
N VAL A 129 13.57 -8.96 0.33
CA VAL A 129 13.94 -8.12 -0.82
C VAL A 129 12.72 -7.74 -1.66
N ILE A 130 11.66 -8.55 -1.63
CA ILE A 130 10.52 -8.43 -2.54
C ILE A 130 9.21 -8.60 -1.76
N THR A 131 8.24 -7.73 -2.01
CA THR A 131 6.84 -7.93 -1.64
C THR A 131 6.00 -8.06 -2.90
N ARG A 132 5.26 -9.15 -3.05
CA ARG A 132 4.46 -9.44 -4.25
C ARG A 132 2.97 -9.46 -3.94
N TYR A 133 2.19 -9.08 -4.93
CA TYR A 133 0.74 -9.05 -4.90
C TYR A 133 0.14 -9.85 -6.05
N GLY A 134 -0.90 -10.62 -5.76
CA GLY A 134 -1.63 -11.41 -6.74
C GLY A 134 -2.38 -12.58 -6.12
N TYR A 135 -2.88 -13.49 -6.96
CA TYR A 135 -3.64 -14.64 -6.49
C TYR A 135 -2.70 -15.77 -6.05
N PRO A 136 -2.77 -16.24 -4.79
CA PRO A 136 -1.86 -17.25 -4.27
C PRO A 136 -2.21 -18.67 -4.76
N GLN A 137 -1.21 -19.53 -4.84
CA GLN A 137 -1.38 -20.98 -4.95
C GLN A 137 -1.54 -21.62 -3.58
N LYS A 138 -1.90 -22.91 -3.54
CA LYS A 138 -2.00 -23.70 -2.29
C LYS A 138 -0.70 -23.70 -1.46
N ASN A 139 0.45 -23.52 -2.08
CA ASN A 139 1.75 -23.43 -1.42
C ASN A 139 2.09 -22.02 -0.89
N GLY A 140 1.16 -21.05 -1.00
CA GLY A 140 1.36 -19.66 -0.60
C GLY A 140 2.18 -18.81 -1.57
N SER A 141 2.69 -19.39 -2.67
CA SER A 141 3.41 -18.61 -3.69
C SER A 141 2.46 -17.99 -4.72
N ILE A 142 2.82 -16.84 -5.26
CA ILE A 142 2.07 -16.18 -6.33
C ILE A 142 2.76 -16.49 -7.66
N PRO A 143 2.14 -17.27 -8.57
CA PRO A 143 2.71 -17.56 -9.87
C PRO A 143 2.65 -16.32 -10.77
N THR A 144 3.65 -16.15 -11.65
CA THR A 144 3.75 -14.99 -12.55
C THR A 144 2.49 -14.73 -13.37
N THR A 145 1.76 -15.79 -13.74
CA THR A 145 0.53 -15.68 -14.53
C THR A 145 -0.65 -15.07 -13.77
N LYS A 146 -0.61 -15.09 -12.44
CA LYS A 146 -1.63 -14.51 -11.55
C LYS A 146 -1.09 -13.36 -10.69
N MET A 147 0.09 -12.85 -11.05
CA MET A 147 0.72 -11.73 -10.38
C MET A 147 0.13 -10.41 -10.89
N PHE A 148 -0.03 -9.47 -9.96
CA PHE A 148 -0.51 -8.12 -10.21
C PHE A 148 0.65 -7.12 -10.12
N ALA A 149 1.39 -7.11 -9.01
CA ALA A 149 2.47 -6.15 -8.77
C ALA A 149 3.55 -6.68 -7.84
N GLU A 150 4.69 -6.00 -7.81
CA GLU A 150 5.74 -6.23 -6.82
C GLU A 150 6.45 -4.94 -6.40
N PHE A 151 6.80 -4.85 -5.12
CA PHE A 151 7.83 -3.95 -4.60
C PHE A 151 9.15 -4.71 -4.54
N TYR A 152 10.21 -4.11 -5.06
CA TYR A 152 11.56 -4.68 -5.07
C TYR A 152 12.55 -3.71 -4.43
N SER A 153 13.25 -4.15 -3.39
CA SER A 153 14.33 -3.38 -2.76
C SER A 153 15.64 -3.67 -3.49
N ARG A 154 16.03 -2.72 -4.32
CA ARG A 154 17.25 -2.78 -5.10
C ARG A 154 18.41 -2.13 -4.34
N PRO A 155 19.57 -2.79 -4.20
CA PRO A 155 20.78 -2.11 -3.77
C PRO A 155 21.30 -1.18 -4.88
N ILE A 156 21.52 0.08 -4.55
CA ILE A 156 22.19 1.10 -5.38
C ILE A 156 23.31 1.71 -4.53
N ASN A 157 24.53 1.23 -4.78
CA ASN A 157 25.70 1.54 -3.95
C ASN A 157 25.43 1.18 -2.48
N GLU A 158 25.61 2.13 -1.57
CA GLU A 158 25.38 1.97 -0.13
C GLU A 158 23.91 2.15 0.28
N PHE A 159 23.04 2.51 -0.65
CA PHE A 159 21.62 2.73 -0.40
C PHE A 159 20.77 1.64 -1.03
N TYR A 160 19.56 1.45 -0.53
CA TYR A 160 18.55 0.69 -1.24
C TYR A 160 17.60 1.67 -1.96
N GLN A 161 17.03 1.29 -3.10
CA GLN A 161 15.91 1.98 -3.74
C GLN A 161 14.73 1.01 -3.78
N LEU A 162 13.52 1.49 -3.46
CA LEU A 162 12.32 0.70 -3.63
C LEU A 162 11.75 0.96 -5.02
N GLU A 163 11.74 -0.06 -5.85
CA GLU A 163 11.11 -0.06 -7.17
C GLU A 163 9.70 -0.68 -7.03
N PHE A 164 8.72 -0.08 -7.69
CA PHE A 164 7.37 -0.64 -7.80
C PHE A 164 7.07 -1.01 -9.23
N SER A 165 6.46 -2.18 -9.43
CA SER A 165 6.29 -2.76 -10.75
C SER A 165 4.92 -3.39 -10.93
N LEU A 166 4.30 -3.10 -12.08
CA LEU A 166 2.93 -3.50 -12.42
C LEU A 166 2.90 -4.43 -13.64
N TRP A 167 2.07 -5.47 -13.58
CA TRP A 167 1.75 -6.30 -14.74
C TRP A 167 0.69 -5.61 -15.58
N LEU A 168 1.12 -5.09 -16.74
CA LEU A 168 0.29 -4.31 -17.66
C LEU A 168 0.21 -4.97 -19.05
N PRO A 169 -0.88 -4.77 -19.80
CA PRO A 169 -0.99 -5.27 -21.18
C PRO A 169 -0.04 -4.54 -22.15
N ILE A 170 0.57 -5.28 -23.09
CA ILE A 170 1.46 -4.74 -24.14
C ILE A 170 1.19 -5.29 -25.54
N PRO A 171 1.64 -4.57 -26.58
CA PRO A 171 1.44 -5.02 -27.95
C PRO A 171 2.32 -6.21 -28.25
N ASN A 172 1.74 -7.23 -28.88
CA ASN A 172 2.48 -8.40 -29.30
C ASN A 172 3.36 -8.07 -30.52
N LYS A 173 4.69 -8.11 -30.33
CA LYS A 173 5.68 -7.79 -31.38
C LYS A 173 5.54 -8.58 -32.67
N ARG A 174 4.97 -9.79 -32.62
CA ARG A 174 4.74 -10.61 -33.82
C ARG A 174 3.74 -9.99 -34.79
N TYR A 175 2.87 -9.09 -34.31
CA TYR A 175 1.80 -8.48 -35.10
C TYR A 175 1.99 -6.98 -35.34
N ILE A 176 2.96 -6.33 -34.65
CA ILE A 176 3.33 -4.93 -34.87
C ILE A 176 3.81 -4.70 -36.32
N SER A 177 4.50 -5.67 -36.92
CA SER A 177 4.96 -5.58 -38.33
C SER A 177 3.83 -5.57 -39.36
N GLN A 178 2.59 -5.86 -38.95
CA GLN A 178 1.41 -5.93 -39.82
C GLN A 178 0.37 -4.83 -39.51
N ASN A 179 0.69 -3.83 -38.66
CA ASN A 179 -0.27 -2.84 -38.15
C ASN A 179 -1.48 -3.44 -37.39
N ILE A 180 -1.36 -4.68 -36.90
CA ILE A 180 -2.41 -5.34 -36.11
C ILE A 180 -1.92 -5.44 -34.66
N TYR A 181 -2.53 -4.69 -33.75
CA TYR A 181 -2.17 -4.72 -32.33
C TYR A 181 -2.98 -5.78 -31.58
N LEU A 182 -2.62 -7.05 -31.73
CA LEU A 182 -3.24 -8.12 -30.92
C LEU A 182 -2.74 -8.05 -29.47
N LYS A 183 -3.68 -8.05 -28.51
CA LYS A 183 -3.41 -8.11 -27.06
C LYS A 183 -2.59 -9.35 -26.76
N LYS A 184 -1.36 -9.17 -26.27
CA LYS A 184 -0.64 -10.21 -25.54
C LYS A 184 -0.27 -9.64 -24.17
N THR A 185 -0.84 -10.22 -23.13
CA THR A 185 -0.43 -9.85 -21.78
C THR A 185 0.95 -10.47 -21.53
N GLU A 186 2.01 -9.67 -21.65
CA GLU A 186 3.34 -10.01 -21.13
C GLU A 186 3.64 -9.16 -19.89
N LYS A 187 4.59 -9.59 -19.06
CA LYS A 187 5.07 -8.80 -17.91
C LYS A 187 5.71 -7.51 -18.43
N ILE A 188 5.07 -6.35 -18.22
CA ILE A 188 5.83 -5.11 -18.06
C ILE A 188 6.34 -5.12 -16.62
N LEU A 189 7.57 -4.69 -16.42
CA LEU A 189 8.01 -4.23 -15.11
C LEU A 189 8.09 -2.72 -15.23
N THR A 190 7.01 -2.01 -14.96
CA THR A 190 7.10 -0.56 -14.86
C THR A 190 8.13 -0.27 -13.78
N SER A 191 9.27 0.36 -14.07
CA SER A 191 10.09 0.91 -12.98
C SER A 191 9.53 2.29 -12.71
N THR A 192 8.40 2.32 -12.00
CA THR A 192 7.94 3.56 -11.41
C THR A 192 8.78 3.72 -10.14
N SER A 193 9.78 4.58 -10.20
CA SER A 193 10.39 5.07 -8.96
C SER A 193 9.26 5.59 -8.10
N ILE A 194 9.09 5.02 -6.91
CA ILE A 194 8.07 5.48 -5.96
C ILE A 194 8.65 6.73 -5.32
N LYS A 195 8.39 7.88 -5.94
CA LYS A 195 8.64 9.17 -5.32
C LYS A 195 7.40 10.02 -5.51
N GLU A 196 7.00 10.67 -4.44
CA GLU A 196 5.92 11.64 -4.47
C GLU A 196 6.18 12.65 -5.61
N ASN A 197 5.18 12.88 -6.47
CA ASN A 197 5.23 13.76 -7.65
C ASN A 197 6.17 13.35 -8.81
N SER A 198 6.76 12.16 -8.79
CA SER A 198 7.54 11.67 -9.94
C SER A 198 6.63 11.11 -11.03
N LYS A 199 6.93 11.46 -12.30
CA LYS A 199 6.22 10.86 -13.44
C LYS A 199 6.64 9.39 -13.58
N PRO A 200 5.69 8.46 -13.71
CA PRO A 200 6.02 7.05 -13.84
C PRO A 200 6.81 6.81 -15.14
N SER A 201 7.87 6.03 -15.05
CA SER A 201 8.64 5.57 -16.20
C SER A 201 8.30 4.11 -16.47
N LEU A 202 7.98 3.78 -17.73
CA LEU A 202 7.55 2.44 -18.11
C LEU A 202 8.69 1.76 -18.87
N PHE A 203 9.17 0.64 -18.34
CA PHE A 203 10.21 -0.17 -18.96
C PHE A 203 9.71 -1.60 -19.17
N VAL A 204 9.88 -2.16 -20.36
CA VAL A 204 9.53 -3.56 -20.61
C VAL A 204 10.71 -4.44 -20.23
N LEU A 205 10.54 -5.30 -19.22
CA LEU A 205 11.55 -6.29 -18.83
C LEU A 205 11.33 -7.61 -19.57
N ARG A 206 12.40 -8.12 -20.19
CA ARG A 206 12.35 -9.40 -20.94
C ARG A 206 12.33 -10.66 -20.07
N ASN A 207 12.47 -10.55 -18.76
CA ASN A 207 12.52 -11.69 -17.84
C ASN A 207 11.92 -11.26 -16.49
N PRO A 208 11.15 -12.11 -15.77
CA PRO A 208 10.64 -11.75 -14.45
C PRO A 208 11.73 -11.62 -13.39
N ASP A 209 12.99 -11.93 -13.71
CA ASP A 209 14.12 -11.76 -12.82
C ASP A 209 14.41 -10.26 -12.62
N PRO A 210 14.18 -9.70 -11.41
CA PRO A 210 14.48 -8.30 -11.11
C PRO A 210 15.98 -7.97 -11.20
N LYS A 211 16.86 -8.98 -11.33
CA LYS A 211 18.30 -8.79 -11.59
C LYS A 211 18.63 -8.61 -13.08
N SER A 212 17.70 -8.95 -13.98
CA SER A 212 17.91 -8.88 -15.43
C SER A 212 17.57 -7.49 -15.96
N TYR A 213 18.51 -6.55 -15.89
CA TYR A 213 18.40 -5.18 -16.45
C TYR A 213 18.36 -5.09 -17.99
N ARG A 214 18.01 -6.17 -18.68
CA ARG A 214 17.76 -6.14 -20.12
C ARG A 214 16.34 -5.62 -20.34
N HIS A 215 16.19 -4.29 -20.24
CA HIS A 215 15.02 -3.60 -20.75
C HIS A 215 15.00 -3.76 -22.26
N SER A 216 13.88 -4.19 -22.83
CA SER A 216 13.77 -4.21 -24.28
C SER A 216 13.33 -2.88 -24.86
N GLU A 217 12.45 -2.19 -24.15
CA GLU A 217 11.73 -1.00 -24.61
C GLU A 217 11.39 -0.11 -23.42
N SER A 218 11.31 1.19 -23.65
CA SER A 218 10.76 2.16 -22.71
C SER A 218 9.61 2.91 -23.38
N TYR A 219 8.59 3.22 -22.58
CA TYR A 219 7.47 4.05 -23.01
C TYR A 219 7.34 5.23 -22.06
N SER A 220 7.15 6.42 -22.62
CA SER A 220 6.51 7.49 -21.87
C SER A 220 5.05 7.11 -21.59
N LEU A 221 4.47 7.68 -20.54
CA LEU A 221 3.08 7.41 -20.20
C LEU A 221 2.10 7.73 -21.33
N ASN A 222 2.36 8.82 -22.08
CA ASN A 222 1.56 9.19 -23.24
C ASN A 222 1.68 8.18 -24.39
N GLN A 223 2.89 7.65 -24.65
CA GLN A 223 3.07 6.58 -25.64
C GLN A 223 2.32 5.32 -25.23
N TYR A 224 2.44 4.91 -23.96
CA TYR A 224 1.73 3.75 -23.45
C TYR A 224 0.21 3.95 -23.54
N SER A 225 -0.30 5.14 -23.23
CA SER A 225 -1.72 5.47 -23.33
C SER A 225 -2.30 5.23 -24.71
N LYS A 226 -1.64 5.75 -25.75
CA LYS A 226 -2.06 5.55 -27.14
C LYS A 226 -2.05 4.08 -27.53
N ILE A 227 -1.01 3.36 -27.13
CA ILE A 227 -0.89 1.92 -27.42
C ILE A 227 -1.97 1.13 -26.68
N TYR A 228 -2.23 1.44 -25.42
CA TYR A 228 -3.27 0.82 -24.60
C TYR A 228 -4.66 0.98 -25.23
N MET A 229 -4.99 2.19 -25.67
CA MET A 229 -6.24 2.47 -26.39
C MET A 229 -6.34 1.67 -27.69
N LEU A 230 -5.28 1.61 -28.49
CA LEU A 230 -5.28 0.83 -29.72
C LEU A 230 -5.44 -0.68 -29.49
N MET A 231 -4.91 -1.20 -28.38
CA MET A 231 -4.99 -2.63 -28.05
C MET A 231 -6.30 -3.06 -27.42
N THR A 232 -6.91 -2.19 -26.62
CA THR A 232 -8.02 -2.57 -25.74
C THR A 232 -9.32 -1.82 -26.04
N GLY A 233 -9.25 -0.75 -26.83
CA GLY A 233 -10.36 0.20 -27.01
C GLY A 233 -10.66 1.04 -25.77
N ARG A 234 -9.84 0.96 -24.71
CA ARG A 234 -10.05 1.68 -23.44
C ARG A 234 -9.01 2.79 -23.27
N GLU A 235 -9.42 3.90 -22.68
CA GLU A 235 -8.52 5.00 -22.32
C GLU A 235 -7.99 4.84 -20.88
N LEU A 236 -6.85 5.47 -20.59
CA LEU A 236 -6.41 5.63 -19.20
C LEU A 236 -7.32 6.64 -18.50
N THR A 237 -7.75 6.29 -17.28
CA THR A 237 -8.52 7.17 -16.41
C THR A 237 -7.75 8.45 -16.06
N ASP A 238 -6.44 8.34 -15.84
CA ASP A 238 -5.55 9.48 -15.67
C ASP A 238 -4.13 9.18 -16.20
N GLN A 239 -3.32 10.24 -16.37
CA GLN A 239 -1.91 10.12 -16.68
C GLN A 239 -1.04 10.11 -15.40
N SER A 240 -1.40 9.26 -14.45
CA SER A 240 -0.67 9.10 -13.19
C SER A 240 -0.27 7.64 -12.91
N LEU A 241 0.40 7.41 -11.78
CA LEU A 241 0.64 6.05 -11.29
C LEU A 241 -0.69 5.37 -10.91
N ASP A 242 -1.68 6.13 -10.42
CA ASP A 242 -2.97 5.59 -10.04
C ASP A 242 -3.73 5.02 -11.24
N GLY A 243 -3.77 5.71 -12.38
CA GLY A 243 -4.39 5.18 -13.60
C GLY A 243 -3.72 3.92 -14.13
N LEU A 244 -2.39 3.79 -13.94
CA LEU A 244 -1.68 2.55 -14.26
C LEU A 244 -2.06 1.41 -13.30
N ILE A 245 -2.20 1.70 -12.01
CA ILE A 245 -2.64 0.72 -11.01
C ILE A 245 -4.05 0.22 -11.36
N GLU A 246 -4.99 1.11 -11.67
CA GLU A 246 -6.36 0.74 -12.05
C GLU A 246 -6.40 -0.23 -13.23
N ILE A 247 -5.64 0.07 -14.28
CA ILE A 247 -5.58 -0.79 -15.47
C ILE A 247 -4.96 -2.15 -15.16
N ALA A 248 -3.89 -2.16 -14.36
CA ALA A 248 -3.25 -3.40 -13.95
C ALA A 248 -4.21 -4.27 -13.11
N LEU A 249 -5.03 -3.65 -12.24
CA LEU A 249 -6.02 -4.34 -11.41
C LEU A 249 -7.14 -4.92 -12.28
N ALA A 250 -7.69 -4.12 -13.20
CA ALA A 250 -8.72 -4.56 -14.13
C ALA A 250 -8.24 -5.71 -15.04
N ASP A 251 -7.03 -5.63 -15.59
CA ASP A 251 -6.46 -6.71 -16.40
C ASP A 251 -6.15 -7.96 -15.56
N TRP A 252 -5.69 -7.78 -14.32
CA TRP A 252 -5.48 -8.88 -13.39
C TRP A 252 -6.78 -9.64 -13.09
N GLN A 253 -7.89 -8.93 -12.86
CA GLN A 253 -9.20 -9.54 -12.64
C GLN A 253 -9.70 -10.30 -13.88
N GLU A 254 -9.61 -9.68 -15.07
CA GLU A 254 -9.97 -10.32 -16.35
C GLU A 254 -9.16 -11.61 -16.60
N ARG A 255 -7.87 -11.63 -16.23
CA ARG A 255 -7.00 -12.81 -16.32
C ARG A 255 -7.38 -13.94 -15.37
N LEU A 256 -7.96 -13.62 -14.21
CA LEU A 256 -8.46 -14.62 -13.29
C LEU A 256 -9.77 -15.21 -13.80
N ASP A 257 -10.70 -14.34 -14.22
CA ASP A 257 -12.04 -14.76 -14.60
C ASP A 257 -12.04 -15.59 -15.89
N SER A 258 -11.23 -15.20 -16.88
CA SER A 258 -11.07 -15.93 -18.16
C SER A 258 -10.52 -17.35 -18.02
N LYS A 259 -9.86 -17.70 -16.90
CA LYS A 259 -9.34 -19.04 -16.61
C LYS A 259 -10.30 -19.91 -15.80
N THR A 260 -11.40 -19.35 -15.33
CA THR A 260 -12.44 -20.10 -14.59
C THR A 260 -13.47 -20.73 -15.53
N THR A 261 -13.44 -20.35 -16.81
CA THR A 261 -14.38 -20.80 -17.86
C THR A 261 -13.82 -21.91 -18.76
N THR A 262 -12.74 -22.58 -18.34
CA THR A 262 -12.15 -23.76 -19.03
C THR A 262 -11.90 -24.88 -18.04
#